data_AF-A0A1P8YNW0-F1
#
_entry.id   AF-A0A1P8YNW0-F1
#
_cell.length_a   1.000
_cell.length_b   1.000
_cell.length_c   1.000
_cell.angle_alpha   90.00
_cell.angle_beta   90.00
_cell.angle_gamma   90.00
#
_symmetry.space_group_name_H-M   'P 1'
#
loop_
_entity.id
_entity.type
_entity.pdbx_description
1 polymer ?
#
loop_
_entity_poly.entity_id
_entity_poly.type
_entity_poly.pdbx_seq_one_letter_code
_entity_poly.pdbx_strand_id
1 'polypeptide(L)'
;MRRELATWPRLVPIFGHRFTPAAPSPAGSPVFSAWQTDIIYYGANLVEYLTNELPFGQGRKTLSPIIVRVPYWSRFVESANSAESI
;
A
#
# COMPACT_ATOMS: atom_id res chain seq x y z
N MET A 1 -12.43 -3.97 19.22
CA MET A 1 -11.62 -4.92 18.42
C MET A 1 -12.34 -5.42 17.15
N ARG A 2 -13.15 -6.49 17.16
CA ARG A 2 -13.70 -7.08 15.92
C ARG A 2 -14.65 -6.17 15.11
N ARG A 3 -15.51 -5.38 15.76
CA ARG A 3 -16.41 -4.42 15.08
C ARG A 3 -15.65 -3.27 14.42
N GLU A 4 -14.53 -2.88 15.00
CA GLU A 4 -13.70 -1.80 14.47
C GLU A 4 -12.92 -2.25 13.24
N LEU A 5 -12.38 -3.47 13.23
CA LEU A 5 -11.74 -4.04 12.04
C LEU A 5 -12.70 -4.16 10.84
N ALA A 6 -14.00 -4.30 11.09
CA ALA A 6 -15.00 -4.34 10.03
C ALA A 6 -15.20 -2.97 9.33
N THR A 7 -14.75 -1.87 9.92
CA THR A 7 -14.82 -0.53 9.31
C THR A 7 -13.59 -0.22 8.46
N TRP A 8 -12.56 -1.05 8.50
CA TRP A 8 -11.32 -0.80 7.80
C TRP A 8 -11.48 -1.15 6.31
N PRO A 9 -10.84 -0.39 5.41
CA PRO A 9 -10.79 -0.76 4.00
C PRO A 9 -10.23 -2.18 3.85
N ARG A 10 -10.98 -3.07 3.21
CA ARG A 10 -10.47 -4.42 2.93
C ARG A 10 -9.32 -4.33 1.95
N LEU A 11 -8.22 -5.03 2.24
CA LEU A 11 -7.14 -5.20 1.28
C LEU A 11 -7.42 -6.41 0.39
N VAL A 12 -7.37 -6.20 -0.93
CA VAL A 12 -7.54 -7.21 -1.96
C VAL A 12 -6.16 -7.58 -2.49
N PRO A 13 -5.79 -8.86 -2.54
CA PRO A 13 -4.51 -9.29 -3.09
C PRO A 13 -4.46 -9.00 -4.59
N ILE A 14 -3.33 -8.45 -5.04
CA ILE A 14 -3.02 -8.29 -6.46
C ILE A 14 -2.13 -9.45 -6.89
N PHE A 15 -0.95 -9.56 -6.29
CA PHE A 15 0.02 -10.63 -6.55
C PHE A 15 1.01 -10.75 -5.39
N GLY A 16 1.33 -11.98 -4.97
CA GLY A 16 2.25 -12.24 -3.87
C GLY A 16 1.85 -11.49 -2.60
N HIS A 17 2.74 -10.61 -2.13
CA HIS A 17 2.56 -9.81 -0.92
C HIS A 17 1.98 -8.41 -1.19
N ARG A 18 1.41 -8.18 -2.38
CA ARG A 18 0.93 -6.87 -2.84
C ARG A 18 -0.58 -6.78 -2.77
N PHE A 19 -1.09 -5.66 -2.26
CA PHE A 19 -2.51 -5.47 -2.00
C PHE A 19 -2.99 -4.07 -2.42
N THR A 20 -4.26 -3.98 -2.81
CA THR A 20 -4.96 -2.72 -3.09
C THR A 20 -6.23 -2.63 -2.24
N PRO A 21 -6.67 -1.45 -1.78
CA PRO A 21 -7.96 -1.33 -1.11
C PRO A 21 -9.13 -1.72 -2.04
N ALA A 22 -10.09 -2.47 -1.48
CA ALA A 22 -11.32 -2.85 -2.14
C ALA A 22 -12.19 -1.62 -2.46
N ALA A 23 -12.98 -1.70 -3.53
CA ALA A 23 -13.98 -0.70 -3.82
C ALA A 23 -15.07 -0.67 -2.72
N PRO A 24 -15.62 0.51 -2.37
CA PRO A 24 -15.25 1.83 -2.88
C PRO A 24 -13.96 2.36 -2.21
N SER A 25 -12.95 2.67 -3.02
CA SER A 25 -11.73 3.36 -2.60
C SER A 25 -11.43 4.47 -3.60
N PRO A 26 -10.83 5.60 -3.18
CA PRO A 26 -10.47 6.66 -4.12
C PRO A 26 -9.58 6.14 -5.24
N ALA A 27 -9.83 6.58 -6.47
CA ALA A 27 -8.93 6.31 -7.58
C ALA A 27 -7.52 6.83 -7.24
N GLY A 28 -6.49 6.10 -7.67
CA GLY A 28 -5.10 6.43 -7.30
C GLY A 28 -4.73 6.03 -5.87
N SER A 29 -5.51 5.14 -5.23
CA SER A 29 -5.10 4.53 -3.97
C SER A 29 -3.75 3.79 -4.13
N PRO A 30 -2.87 3.88 -3.13
CA PRO A 30 -1.57 3.22 -3.17
C PRO A 30 -1.71 1.69 -3.13
N VAL A 31 -0.70 1.04 -3.70
CA VAL A 31 -0.50 -0.40 -3.55
C VAL A 31 0.38 -0.63 -2.33
N PHE A 32 -0.11 -1.45 -1.41
CA PHE A 32 0.61 -1.84 -0.22
C PHE A 32 1.39 -3.12 -0.47
N SER A 33 2.52 -3.27 0.21
CA SER A 33 3.16 -4.56 0.40
C SER A 33 3.15 -4.91 1.86
N ALA A 34 2.65 -6.10 2.20
CA ALA A 34 2.62 -6.60 3.58
C ALA A 34 3.44 -7.89 3.69
N TRP A 35 4.52 -7.84 4.46
CA TRP A 35 5.37 -8.99 4.77
C TRP A 35 5.49 -9.14 6.28
N GLN A 36 4.90 -10.21 6.83
CA GLN A 36 4.82 -10.43 8.27
C GLN A 36 4.21 -9.20 8.99
N THR A 37 5.00 -8.49 9.79
CA THR A 37 4.57 -7.29 10.53
C THR A 37 4.78 -6.00 9.75
N ASP A 38 5.57 -6.03 8.67
CA ASP A 38 5.97 -4.84 7.93
C ASP A 38 5.00 -4.55 6.80
N ILE A 39 4.49 -3.32 6.79
CA ILE A 39 3.63 -2.82 5.74
C ILE A 39 4.28 -1.57 5.17
N ILE A 40 4.46 -1.55 3.85
CA ILE A 40 5.04 -0.42 3.12
C ILE A 40 4.13 0.02 1.98
N TYR A 41 4.33 1.24 1.51
CA TYR A 41 3.89 1.64 0.19
C TYR A 41 4.82 1.03 -0.85
N TYR A 42 4.26 0.27 -1.78
CA TYR A 42 5.03 -0.33 -2.88
C TYR A 42 4.83 0.42 -4.20
N GLY A 43 3.66 1.04 -4.40
CA GLY A 43 3.41 1.99 -5.49
C GLY A 43 2.42 3.06 -5.02
N ALA A 44 2.58 4.29 -5.47
CA ALA A 44 1.67 5.38 -5.12
C ALA A 44 0.27 5.19 -5.76
N ASN A 45 0.18 4.36 -6.80
CA ASN A 45 -1.05 3.90 -7.40
C ASN A 45 -0.84 2.57 -8.15
N LEU A 46 -1.92 1.99 -8.67
CA LEU A 46 -1.88 0.72 -9.42
C LEU A 46 -1.03 0.81 -10.71
N VAL A 47 -1.00 1.96 -11.38
CA VAL A 47 -0.23 2.14 -12.61
C VAL A 47 1.28 2.12 -12.31
N GLU A 48 1.70 2.82 -11.27
CA GLU A 48 3.10 2.79 -10.82
C GLU A 48 3.50 1.39 -10.35
N TYR A 49 2.62 0.69 -9.63
CA TYR A 49 2.83 -0.72 -9.29
C TYR A 49 3.10 -1.58 -10.53
N LEU A 50 2.23 -1.51 -11.54
CA LEU A 50 2.39 -2.29 -12.77
C LEU A 50 3.66 -1.91 -13.53
N THR A 51 4.02 -0.62 -13.54
CA THR A 51 5.28 -0.13 -14.13
C THR A 51 6.50 -0.67 -13.38
N ASN A 52 6.38 -0.92 -12.08
CA ASN A 52 7.46 -1.46 -11.27
C ASN A 52 7.61 -2.98 -11.43
N GLU A 53 6.50 -3.69 -11.65
CA GLU A 53 6.50 -5.14 -11.83
C GLU A 53 6.76 -5.56 -13.28
N LEU A 54 6.47 -4.71 -14.28
CA LEU A 54 6.54 -5.07 -15.70
C LEU A 54 7.48 -4.17 -16.51
N PRO A 55 8.40 -4.74 -17.32
CA PRO A 55 8.77 -6.17 -17.33
C PRO A 55 9.49 -6.58 -16.04
N PHE A 56 9.29 -7.83 -15.62
CA PHE A 56 9.77 -8.36 -14.34
C PHE A 56 11.24 -8.00 -14.07
N GLY A 57 11.49 -7.32 -12.96
CA GLY A 57 12.83 -6.98 -12.48
C GLY A 57 13.45 -5.71 -13.08
N GLN A 58 12.75 -4.96 -13.95
CA GLN A 58 13.27 -3.73 -14.55
C GLN A 58 12.59 -2.44 -14.06
N GLY A 59 11.64 -2.54 -13.13
CA GLY A 59 10.90 -1.41 -12.59
C GLY A 59 11.76 -0.37 -11.86
N ARG A 60 11.33 0.89 -11.96
CA ARG A 60 11.95 2.01 -11.23
C ARG A 60 11.56 1.91 -9.75
N LYS A 61 12.55 1.85 -8.84
CA LYS A 61 12.31 1.66 -7.40
C LYS A 61 12.00 2.93 -6.62
N THR A 62 12.00 4.10 -7.27
CA THR A 62 11.68 5.36 -6.58
C THR A 62 10.17 5.49 -6.48
N LEU A 63 9.66 5.48 -5.26
CA LEU A 63 8.25 5.66 -4.96
C LEU A 63 7.84 7.13 -5.18
N SER A 64 6.83 7.34 -6.01
CA SER A 64 6.20 8.66 -6.16
C SER A 64 5.51 9.11 -4.87
N PRO A 65 5.33 10.43 -4.64
CA PRO A 65 4.65 10.91 -3.45
C PRO A 65 3.25 10.32 -3.28
N ILE A 66 2.92 9.89 -2.06
CA ILE A 66 1.61 9.35 -1.72
C ILE A 66 0.59 10.49 -1.62
N ILE A 67 -0.28 10.59 -2.62
CA ILE A 67 -1.33 11.62 -2.71
C ILE A 67 -2.67 11.16 -2.12
N VAL A 68 -2.96 9.86 -2.14
CA VAL A 68 -4.18 9.28 -1.59
C VAL A 68 -3.84 8.46 -0.36
N ARG A 69 -4.51 8.77 0.75
CA ARG A 69 -4.35 8.03 2.01
C ARG A 69 -5.50 7.06 2.19
N VAL A 70 -5.16 5.81 2.48
CA VAL A 70 -6.14 4.77 2.82
C VAL A 70 -6.30 4.74 4.34
N PRO A 71 -7.51 4.95 4.87
CA PRO A 71 -7.74 4.96 6.31
C PRO A 71 -7.11 3.74 7.01
N TYR A 72 -6.47 3.99 8.14
CA TYR A 72 -5.74 3.03 8.97
C TYR A 72 -4.47 2.46 8.32
N TRP A 73 -4.53 1.87 7.13
CA TRP A 73 -3.37 1.28 6.45
C TRP A 73 -2.24 2.27 6.22
N SER A 74 -2.56 3.47 5.72
CA SER A 74 -1.58 4.55 5.55
C SER A 74 -0.90 4.93 6.87
N ARG A 75 -1.64 4.89 7.99
CA ARG A 75 -1.10 5.23 9.31
C ARG A 75 -0.05 4.21 9.78
N PHE A 76 -0.25 2.91 9.54
CA PHE A 76 0.76 1.91 9.89
C PHE A 76 2.09 2.16 9.21
N VAL A 77 2.06 2.43 7.90
CA VAL A 77 3.26 2.70 7.12
C VAL A 77 3.97 3.95 7.63
N GLU A 78 3.22 5.03 7.86
CA GLU A 78 3.77 6.31 8.28
C GLU A 78 4.33 6.29 9.71
N SER A 79 3.66 5.57 10.61
CA SER A 79 4.16 5.38 11.98
C SER A 79 5.44 4.55 12.01
N ALA A 80 5.53 3.49 11.18
CA ALA A 80 6.76 2.69 11.05
C ALA A 80 7.93 3.54 10.53
N ASN A 81 7.71 4.31 9.45
CA ASN A 81 8.75 5.17 8.86
C ASN A 81 9.23 6.27 9.83
N SER A 82 8.32 6.79 10.66
CA SER A 82 8.65 7.83 11.65
C SER A 82 9.48 7.27 12.80
N ALA A 83 9.25 6.02 13.20
CA ALA A 83 10.03 5.35 14.24
C ALA A 83 11.46 5.02 13.78
N GLU A 84 11.65 4.75 12.48
CA GLU A 84 12.96 4.44 11.89
C GLU A 84 13.83 5.69 11.65
N SER A 85 13.24 6.89 11.75
CA SER A 85 13.94 8.18 11.56
C SER A 85 14.50 8.78 12.86
N ILE A 86 14.50 8.03 13.98
CA ILE A 86 14.99 8.44 15.31
C ILE A 86 16.34 7.80 15.62
#